data_AF-A0A0D0BAT6-F1
#
_entry.id   AF-A0A0D0BAT6-F1
#
_cell.length_a   1.000
_cell.length_b   1.000
_cell.length_c   1.000
_cell.angle_alpha   90.00
_cell.angle_beta   90.00
_cell.angle_gamma   90.00
#
_symmetry.space_group_name_H-M   'P 1'
#
loop_
_entity.id
_entity.type
_entity.pdbx_description
1 polymer ?
#
loop_
_entity_poly.entity_id
_entity_poly.type
_entity_poly.pdbx_seq_one_letter_code
_entity_poly.pdbx_strand_id
1 'polypeptide(L)'
;MAAVSNEQTRQCMFDMLKACDRLDADGVASYFSQDAYFSFGELPVLDGKSKIAESMRVMFSNYSKVNHSIHEVISAPDHVVALATVYYTMKNGVDIAVKACLVTQSRQRQVEIP
;
A
#
# COMPACT_ATOMS: atom_id res chain seq x y z
N MET A 1 -3.67 -21.76 14.38
CA MET A 1 -3.48 -20.30 14.25
C MET A 1 -4.60 -19.76 13.37
N ALA A 2 -5.29 -18.70 13.76
CA ALA A 2 -6.38 -18.14 12.95
C ALA A 2 -5.81 -17.18 11.90
N ALA A 3 -6.11 -17.36 10.62
CA ALA A 3 -5.68 -16.42 9.59
C ALA A 3 -6.19 -14.99 9.86
N VAL A 4 -5.44 -13.96 9.45
CA VAL A 4 -5.98 -12.60 9.40
C VAL A 4 -7.15 -12.62 8.43
N SER A 5 -8.33 -12.16 8.86
CA SER A 5 -9.51 -12.21 7.99
C SER A 5 -9.35 -11.28 6.78
N ASN A 6 -10.01 -11.61 5.67
CA ASN A 6 -10.05 -10.73 4.51
C ASN A 6 -10.64 -9.35 4.84
N GLU A 7 -11.57 -9.26 5.80
CA GLU A 7 -12.11 -7.98 6.23
C GLU A 7 -11.04 -7.11 6.92
N GLN A 8 -10.23 -7.70 7.79
CA GLN A 8 -9.10 -6.99 8.41
C GLN A 8 -8.06 -6.56 7.36
N THR A 9 -7.71 -7.44 6.42
CA THR A 9 -6.79 -7.11 5.31
C THR A 9 -7.33 -5.96 4.47
N ARG A 10 -8.62 -6.00 4.13
CA ARG A 10 -9.32 -4.95 3.39
C ARG A 10 -9.28 -3.62 4.14
N GLN A 11 -9.56 -3.62 5.43
CA GLN A 11 -9.53 -2.41 6.24
C GLN A 11 -8.11 -1.82 6.33
N CYS A 12 -7.10 -2.65 6.58
CA CYS A 12 -5.69 -2.24 6.58
C CYS A 12 -5.29 -1.62 5.23
N MET A 13 -5.69 -2.23 4.11
CA MET A 13 -5.45 -1.70 2.77
C MET A 13 -6.06 -0.30 2.60
N PHE A 14 -7.32 -0.10 2.99
CA PHE A 14 -7.95 1.22 2.87
C PHE A 14 -7.28 2.29 3.73
N ASP A 15 -6.90 1.96 4.96
CA ASP A 15 -6.28 2.95 5.85
C ASP A 15 -4.83 3.25 5.44
N MET A 16 -4.12 2.27 4.88
CA MET A 16 -2.84 2.48 4.20
C MET A 16 -3.00 3.43 3.01
N LEU A 17 -4.02 3.24 2.16
CA LEU A 17 -4.27 4.12 1.02
C LEU A 17 -4.62 5.56 1.44
N LYS A 18 -5.34 5.74 2.54
CA LYS A 18 -5.56 7.07 3.12
C LYS A 18 -4.25 7.71 3.58
N ALA A 19 -3.29 6.93 4.08
CA ALA A 19 -1.96 7.45 4.40
C ALA A 19 -1.19 7.86 3.14
N CYS A 20 -1.30 7.08 2.04
CA CYS A 20 -0.76 7.47 0.74
C CYS A 20 -1.36 8.81 0.26
N ASP A 21 -2.67 8.99 0.38
CA ASP A 21 -3.37 10.23 -0.03
C ASP A 21 -2.93 11.46 0.78
N ARG A 22 -2.41 11.25 2.00
CA ARG A 22 -1.82 12.29 2.84
C ARG A 22 -0.31 12.49 2.60
N LEU A 23 0.29 11.74 1.67
CA LEU A 23 1.74 11.71 1.44
C LEU A 23 2.54 11.31 2.70
N ASP A 24 1.94 10.48 3.57
CA ASP A 24 2.47 10.09 4.87
C ASP A 24 3.23 8.76 4.77
N ALA A 25 4.51 8.83 4.41
CA ALA A 25 5.35 7.64 4.19
C ALA A 25 5.48 6.75 5.44
N ASP A 26 5.57 7.36 6.62
CA ASP A 26 5.65 6.62 7.89
C ASP A 26 4.31 5.97 8.25
N GLY A 27 3.21 6.70 8.02
CA GLY A 27 1.87 6.17 8.13
C GLY A 27 1.65 4.97 7.21
N VAL A 28 2.10 5.03 5.96
CA VAL A 28 2.05 3.88 5.02
C VAL A 28 2.87 2.71 5.55
N ALA A 29 4.14 2.94 5.91
CA ALA A 29 5.03 1.89 6.42
C ALA A 29 4.53 1.24 7.73
N SER A 30 3.70 1.93 8.50
CA SER A 30 3.12 1.40 9.74
C SER A 30 2.25 0.16 9.50
N TYR A 31 1.61 0.03 8.33
CA TYR A 31 0.73 -1.09 7.97
C TYR A 31 1.47 -2.35 7.50
N PHE A 32 2.79 -2.29 7.29
CA PHE A 32 3.59 -3.43 6.87
C PHE A 32 4.20 -4.17 8.08
N SER A 33 4.51 -5.45 7.95
CA SER A 33 5.38 -6.16 8.90
C SER A 33 6.86 -5.80 8.65
N GLN A 34 7.77 -6.14 9.57
CA GLN A 34 9.20 -5.84 9.41
C GLN A 34 9.81 -6.57 8.19
N ASP A 35 9.31 -7.77 7.90
CA ASP A 35 9.67 -8.69 6.82
C ASP A 35 8.73 -8.61 5.61
N ALA A 36 7.97 -7.51 5.47
CA ALA A 36 7.02 -7.38 4.38
C ALA A 36 7.70 -7.21 3.02
N TYR A 37 7.04 -7.72 1.99
CA TYR A 37 7.41 -7.48 0.59
C TYR A 37 6.43 -6.51 -0.06
N PHE A 38 6.94 -5.61 -0.89
CA PHE A 38 6.14 -4.66 -1.66
C PHE A 38 6.70 -4.49 -3.06
N SER A 39 5.83 -4.45 -4.06
CA SER A 39 6.19 -4.17 -5.46
C SER A 39 5.27 -3.11 -6.05
N PHE A 40 5.80 -2.35 -7.01
CA PHE A 40 5.06 -1.31 -7.71
C PHE A 40 5.43 -1.33 -9.20
N GLY A 41 4.48 -1.75 -10.04
CA GLY A 41 4.73 -1.95 -11.47
C GLY A 41 5.87 -2.94 -11.73
N GLU A 42 6.82 -2.54 -12.57
CA GLU A 42 8.00 -3.35 -12.94
C GLU A 42 9.23 -3.08 -12.06
N LEU A 43 9.09 -2.25 -11.01
CA LEU A 43 10.20 -1.92 -10.13
C LEU A 43 10.62 -3.14 -9.29
N PRO A 44 11.90 -3.23 -8.88
CA PRO A 44 12.36 -4.29 -7.99
C PRO A 44 11.52 -4.40 -6.70
N VAL A 45 11.34 -5.63 -6.22
CA VAL A 45 10.64 -5.89 -4.96
C VAL A 45 11.40 -5.25 -3.81
N LEU A 46 10.68 -4.48 -3.00
CA LEU A 46 11.17 -3.96 -1.73
C LEU A 46 10.99 -5.02 -0.66
N ASP A 47 12.09 -5.41 -0.03
CA ASP A 47 12.13 -6.38 1.06
C ASP A 47 12.40 -5.67 2.39
N GLY A 48 11.35 -5.58 3.19
CA GLY A 48 11.34 -5.07 4.56
C GLY A 48 10.74 -3.67 4.72
N LYS A 49 10.11 -3.42 5.88
CA LYS A 49 9.43 -2.16 6.20
C LYS A 49 10.28 -0.92 5.96
N SER A 50 11.56 -0.97 6.33
CA SER A 50 12.47 0.17 6.19
C SER A 50 12.62 0.61 4.73
N LYS A 51 12.80 -0.35 3.81
CA LYS A 51 12.94 -0.08 2.38
C LYS A 51 11.63 0.44 1.79
N ILE A 52 10.49 -0.08 2.26
CA ILE A 52 9.16 0.42 1.87
C ILE A 52 9.02 1.88 2.29
N ALA A 53 9.34 2.22 3.54
CA ALA A 53 9.28 3.59 4.05
C ALA A 53 10.16 4.55 3.24
N GLU A 54 11.41 4.17 2.99
CA GLU A 54 12.36 4.96 2.19
C GLU A 54 11.84 5.19 0.76
N SER A 55 11.38 4.13 0.10
CA SER A 55 10.84 4.24 -1.26
C SER A 55 9.58 5.11 -1.31
N MET A 56 8.67 5.00 -0.33
CA MET A 56 7.50 5.86 -0.25
C MET A 56 7.88 7.33 -0.05
N ARG A 57 8.88 7.65 0.79
CA ARG A 57 9.38 9.04 0.92
C ARG A 57 9.89 9.59 -0.40
N VAL A 58 10.70 8.80 -1.12
CA VAL A 58 11.21 9.18 -2.44
C VAL A 58 10.06 9.39 -3.43
N MET A 59 9.11 8.45 -3.49
CA MET A 59 7.94 8.55 -4.35
C MET A 59 7.12 9.82 -4.05
N PHE A 60 6.74 10.04 -2.79
CA PHE A 60 5.92 11.18 -2.37
C PHE A 60 6.64 12.52 -2.55
N SER A 61 7.97 12.54 -2.59
CA SER A 61 8.71 13.76 -2.89
C SER A 61 8.43 14.35 -4.28
N ASN A 62 7.85 13.57 -5.21
CA ASN A 62 7.52 14.02 -6.57
C ASN A 62 6.11 14.62 -6.69
N TYR A 63 5.24 14.38 -5.71
CA TYR A 63 3.82 14.71 -5.79
C TYR A 63 3.46 15.82 -4.80
N SER A 64 2.54 16.70 -5.21
CA SER A 64 1.88 17.65 -4.33
C SER A 64 0.53 17.10 -3.82
N LYS A 65 -0.05 16.13 -4.55
CA LYS A 65 -1.31 15.48 -4.18
C LYS A 65 -1.36 14.06 -4.73
N VAL A 66 -1.94 13.16 -3.95
CA VAL A 66 -2.32 11.80 -4.34
C VAL A 66 -3.77 11.58 -3.91
N ASN A 67 -4.56 10.93 -4.76
CA ASN A 67 -5.90 10.48 -4.39
C ASN A 67 -6.23 9.13 -5.02
N HIS A 68 -6.58 8.15 -4.20
CA HIS A 68 -7.07 6.86 -4.67
C HIS A 68 -8.60 6.87 -4.78
N SER A 69 -9.11 6.56 -5.97
CA SER A 69 -10.54 6.28 -6.21
C SER A 69 -10.72 4.78 -6.45
N ILE A 70 -11.37 4.11 -5.49
CA ILE A 70 -11.55 2.66 -5.50
C ILE A 70 -12.86 2.32 -6.20
N HIS A 71 -12.77 1.49 -7.24
CA HIS A 71 -13.92 1.08 -8.06
C HIS A 71 -14.51 -0.24 -7.58
N GLU A 72 -13.64 -1.17 -7.22
CA GLU A 72 -14.03 -2.53 -6.85
C GLU A 72 -13.05 -3.11 -5.84
N VAL A 73 -13.56 -3.95 -4.94
CA VAL A 73 -12.75 -4.76 -4.03
C VAL A 73 -13.22 -6.21 -4.10
N ILE A 74 -12.28 -7.11 -4.38
CA ILE A 74 -12.50 -8.54 -4.53
C ILE A 74 -11.77 -9.25 -3.39
N SER A 75 -12.48 -10.14 -2.68
CA SER A 75 -11.87 -11.02 -1.68
C SER A 75 -11.59 -12.39 -2.30
N ALA A 76 -10.33 -12.80 -2.29
CA ALA A 76 -9.87 -14.15 -2.61
C ALA A 76 -9.44 -14.86 -1.31
N PRO A 77 -9.26 -16.19 -1.28
CA PRO A 77 -9.01 -16.92 -0.04
C PRO A 77 -7.94 -16.32 0.89
N ASP A 78 -6.82 -15.85 0.33
CA ASP A 78 -5.70 -15.28 1.09
C ASP A 78 -5.35 -13.83 0.71
N HIS A 79 -6.14 -13.21 -0.17
CA HIS A 79 -5.82 -11.90 -0.74
C HIS A 79 -7.04 -11.00 -0.81
N VAL A 80 -6.79 -9.69 -0.69
CA VAL A 80 -7.74 -8.65 -1.06
C VAL A 80 -7.19 -7.90 -2.25
N VAL A 81 -7.99 -7.82 -3.31
CA VAL A 81 -7.65 -7.11 -4.54
C VAL A 81 -8.51 -5.86 -4.65
N ALA A 82 -7.91 -4.71 -4.92
CA ALA A 82 -8.64 -3.48 -5.23
C ALA A 82 -8.33 -2.99 -6.64
N LEU A 83 -9.38 -2.71 -7.41
CA LEU A 83 -9.28 -2.01 -8.68
C LEU A 83 -9.53 -0.53 -8.44
N ALA A 84 -8.61 0.31 -8.91
CA ALA A 84 -8.60 1.73 -8.58
C ALA A 84 -8.17 2.62 -9.76
N THR A 85 -8.43 3.90 -9.63
CA THR A 85 -7.70 4.95 -10.36
C THR A 85 -7.01 5.83 -9.34
N VAL A 86 -5.71 6.00 -9.51
CA VAL A 86 -4.90 6.89 -8.68
C VAL A 86 -4.66 8.17 -9.45
N TYR A 87 -5.02 9.29 -8.83
CA TYR A 87 -4.82 10.62 -9.35
C TYR A 87 -3.63 11.26 -8.65
N TYR A 88 -2.62 11.63 -9.42
CA TYR A 88 -1.42 12.30 -8.96
C TYR A 88 -1.42 13.72 -9.47
N THR A 89 -1.10 14.68 -8.61
CA THR A 89 -0.63 16.00 -9.03
C THR A 89 0.86 16.06 -8.74
N MET A 90 1.67 16.22 -9.78
CA MET A 90 3.10 16.40 -9.64
C MET A 90 3.44 17.78 -9.08
N LYS A 91 4.63 17.95 -8.49
CA LYS A 91 5.08 19.26 -7.97
C LYS A 91 5.21 20.35 -9.04
N ASN A 92 5.35 19.98 -10.30
CA ASN A 92 5.34 20.91 -11.43
C ASN A 92 3.91 21.28 -11.90
N GLY A 93 2.87 20.80 -11.21
CA GLY A 93 1.46 21.07 -11.53
C GLY A 93 0.84 20.15 -12.57
N VAL A 94 1.58 19.17 -13.11
CA VAL A 94 1.04 18.19 -14.06
C VAL A 94 0.16 17.17 -13.32
N ASP A 95 -1.06 16.98 -13.82
CA ASP A 95 -1.99 15.96 -13.33
C ASP A 95 -1.87 14.67 -14.16
N ILE A 96 -1.82 13.53 -13.47
CA ILE A 96 -1.72 12.19 -14.06
C ILE A 96 -2.77 11.29 -13.43
N ALA A 97 -3.48 10.52 -14.25
CA ALA A 97 -4.41 9.48 -13.79
C ALA A 97 -3.90 8.10 -14.22
N VAL A 98 -3.75 7.19 -13.27
CA VAL A 98 -3.24 5.83 -13.50
C VAL A 98 -4.27 4.81 -13.05
N LYS A 99 -4.59 3.84 -13.90
CA LYS A 99 -5.37 2.66 -13.50
C LYS A 99 -4.48 1.74 -12.68
N ALA A 100 -4.95 1.32 -11.52
CA ALA A 100 -4.18 0.51 -10.58
C ALA A 100 -4.95 -0.74 -10.17
N CYS A 101 -4.20 -1.83 -9.94
CA CYS A 101 -4.65 -3.04 -9.30
C CYS A 101 -3.75 -3.28 -8.10
N LEU A 102 -4.33 -3.26 -6.89
CA LEU A 102 -3.61 -3.51 -5.66
C LEU A 102 -3.95 -4.90 -5.17
N VAL A 103 -2.93 -5.73 -4.97
CA VAL A 103 -3.07 -7.07 -4.42
C VAL A 103 -2.42 -7.06 -3.04
N THR A 104 -3.22 -7.30 -2.00
CA THR A 104 -2.77 -7.26 -0.61
C THR A 104 -2.98 -8.61 0.05
N GLN A 105 -1.97 -9.03 0.81
CA GLN A 105 -2.01 -10.21 1.67
C GLN A 105 -1.54 -9.78 3.05
N SER A 106 -2.33 -10.08 4.08
CA SER A 106 -1.88 -9.96 5.47
C SER A 106 -1.43 -11.31 5.97
N ARG A 107 -0.32 -11.35 6.71
CA ARG A 107 0.15 -12.52 7.44
C ARG A 107 0.04 -12.26 8.93
N GLN A 108 -0.27 -13.28 9.73
CA GLN A 108 -0.12 -13.14 11.17
C GLN A 108 1.36 -12.98 11.50
N ARG A 109 1.69 -12.01 12.37
CA ARG A 109 3.01 -11.89 12.96
C ARG A 109 3.27 -13.16 13.78
N GLN A 110 4.23 -13.99 13.39
CA GLN A 110 4.77 -14.97 14.32
C GLN A 110 5.46 -14.21 15.43
N VAL A 111 4.94 -14.33 16.65
CA VAL A 111 5.66 -13.92 17.85
C VAL A 111 6.70 -15.01 18.08
N GLU A 112 7.96 -14.74 17.76
CA GLU A 112 9.05 -15.56 18.26
C GLU A 112 9.01 -15.47 19.79
N ILE A 113 8.63 -16.58 20.44
CA ILE A 113 8.77 -16.73 21.88
C ILE A 113 10.26 -17.04 22.11
N PRO A 114 10.97 -16.25 22.95
CA PRO A 114 12.41 -16.43 23.18
C PRO A 114 12.76 -17.78 23.81
#